data_AF-A0A9D5ZFJ4-F1
#
_entry.id   AF-A0A9D5ZFJ4-F1
#
_cell.length_a   1.000
_cell.length_b   1.000
_cell.length_c   1.000
_cell.angle_alpha   90.00
_cell.angle_beta   90.00
_cell.angle_gamma   90.00
#
_symmetry.space_group_name_H-M   'P 1'
#
loop_
_entity.id
_entity.type
_entity.pdbx_description
1 polymer ?
#
loop_
_entity_poly.entity_id
_entity_poly.type
_entity_poly.pdbx_seq_one_letter_code
_entity_poly.pdbx_strand_id
1 'polypeptide(L)' 'MSEDKIVKLPNRSKTPKKPGACPVCGKPPGAGHKPFCSKRCADLDLGRWLDGGYRIPTAEVPGWDDDGEGGPGPKT' A
#
# COMPACT_ATOMS: atom_id res chain seq x y z
N MET A 1 10.01 29.39 26.12
CA MET A 1 8.92 28.91 25.25
C MET A 1 9.58 27.99 24.24
N SER A 2 9.51 26.67 24.48
CA SER A 2 10.30 25.67 23.75
C SER A 2 9.83 25.52 22.31
N GLU A 3 10.75 25.70 21.37
CA GLU A 3 10.47 25.65 19.93
C GLU A 3 10.03 24.25 19.47
N ASP A 4 8.98 24.23 18.65
CA ASP A 4 8.51 23.09 17.86
C ASP A 4 9.62 22.55 16.96
N LYS A 5 10.35 21.55 17.45
CA LYS A 5 11.25 20.74 16.62
C LYS A 5 10.43 19.89 15.66
N ILE A 6 10.20 20.43 14.47
CA ILE A 6 9.73 19.66 13.31
C ILE A 6 10.73 18.53 13.05
N VAL A 7 10.42 17.32 13.54
CA VAL A 7 11.20 16.12 13.27
C VAL A 7 10.98 15.69 11.81
N LYS A 8 11.95 16.02 10.96
CA LYS A 8 12.07 15.54 9.58
C LYS A 8 12.13 14.00 9.58
N LEU A 9 11.00 13.34 9.33
CA LEU A 9 10.97 11.89 9.17
C LEU A 9 11.81 11.47 7.95
N PRO A 10 12.72 10.48 8.07
CA PRO A 10 13.54 10.05 6.96
C PRO A 10 12.67 9.47 5.83
N ASN A 11 12.85 10.01 4.63
CA ASN A 11 12.13 9.60 3.43
C ASN A 11 12.41 8.11 3.14
N ARG A 12 11.36 7.30 3.08
CA ARG A 12 11.46 5.85 2.91
C ARG A 12 11.91 5.54 1.49
N SER A 13 13.18 5.17 1.32
CA SER A 13 13.78 4.80 0.03
C SER A 13 13.00 3.64 -0.62
N LYS A 14 12.55 3.83 -1.87
CA LYS A 14 11.84 2.84 -2.69
C LYS A 14 12.82 1.83 -3.31
N THR A 15 13.48 1.02 -2.50
CA THR A 15 14.32 -0.08 -3.01
C THR A 15 13.46 -1.34 -3.16
N PRO A 16 13.61 -2.12 -4.26
CA PRO A 16 12.89 -3.38 -4.44
C PRO A 16 13.16 -4.34 -3.29
N LYS A 17 12.10 -4.99 -2.80
CA LYS A 17 12.14 -5.89 -1.62
C LYS A 17 12.67 -7.26 -2.04
N LYS A 18 13.61 -7.81 -1.25
CA LYS A 18 14.09 -9.19 -1.44
C LYS A 18 12.95 -10.19 -1.16
N PRO A 19 12.88 -11.33 -1.89
CA PRO A 19 11.94 -12.40 -1.55
C PRO A 19 12.10 -12.84 -0.10
N GLY A 20 10.99 -12.99 0.63
CA GLY A 20 11.02 -13.34 2.06
C GLY A 20 11.43 -12.21 3.01
N ALA A 21 11.68 -10.99 2.53
CA ALA A 21 11.83 -9.82 3.39
C ALA A 21 10.47 -9.24 3.79
N CYS A 22 10.44 -8.43 4.87
CA CYS A 22 9.21 -7.76 5.31
C CYS A 22 8.58 -6.95 4.17
N PRO A 23 7.33 -7.21 3.76
CA PRO A 23 6.73 -6.57 2.59
C PRO A 23 6.56 -5.06 2.80
N VAL A 24 6.40 -4.62 4.05
CA VAL A 24 6.20 -3.21 4.38
C VAL A 24 7.51 -2.41 4.34
N CYS A 25 8.65 -2.97 4.79
CA CYS A 25 9.88 -2.19 4.97
C CYS A 25 11.17 -2.85 4.50
N GLY A 26 11.19 -4.15 4.19
CA GLY A 26 12.31 -4.87 3.57
C GLY A 26 13.39 -5.35 4.52
N LYS A 27 13.19 -5.14 5.82
CA LYS A 27 14.03 -5.74 6.85
C LYS A 27 13.74 -7.24 6.97
N PRO A 28 14.67 -8.04 7.53
CA PRO A 28 14.43 -9.45 7.81
C PRO A 28 13.17 -9.66 8.68
N PRO A 29 12.38 -10.73 8.45
CA PRO A 29 11.22 -11.05 9.28
C PRO A 29 11.62 -11.35 10.74
N GLY A 30 10.75 -10.97 11.69
CA GLY A 30 10.92 -11.26 13.10
C GLY A 30 10.24 -12.58 13.47
N ALA A 31 10.82 -13.36 14.38
CA ALA A 31 10.39 -14.73 14.69
C ALA A 31 8.89 -14.88 15.05
N GLY A 32 8.27 -13.88 15.68
CA GLY A 32 6.84 -13.89 16.04
C GLY A 32 5.94 -13.00 15.18
N HIS A 33 6.47 -12.35 14.15
CA HIS A 33 5.72 -11.39 13.32
C HIS A 33 5.78 -11.74 11.84
N LYS A 34 6.30 -12.91 11.47
CA LYS A 34 6.39 -13.34 10.07
C LYS A 34 5.01 -13.22 9.40
N PRO A 35 4.92 -12.64 8.18
CA PRO A 35 6.01 -12.27 7.27
C PRO A 35 6.69 -10.90 7.55
N PHE A 36 6.27 -10.18 8.58
CA PHE A 36 6.77 -8.85 8.93
C PHE A 36 7.97 -8.88 9.89
N CYS A 37 8.65 -7.73 9.99
CA CYS A 37 9.75 -7.57 10.94
C CYS A 37 9.30 -7.22 12.37
N SER A 38 8.07 -6.73 12.57
CA SER A 38 7.52 -6.30 13.87
C SER A 38 6.02 -6.03 13.81
N LYS A 39 5.36 -5.95 14.98
CA LYS A 39 3.94 -5.58 15.11
C LYS A 39 3.59 -4.29 14.38
N ARG A 40 4.42 -3.24 14.51
CA ARG A 40 4.21 -1.96 13.80
C ARG A 40 4.08 -2.15 12.28
N CYS A 41 4.88 -3.02 11.67
CA CYS A 41 4.75 -3.27 10.23
C CYS A 41 3.48 -4.05 9.89
N ALA A 42 3.04 -4.98 10.74
CA ALA A 42 1.76 -5.68 10.55
C ALA A 42 0.58 -4.69 10.65
N ASP A 43 0.59 -3.80 11.64
CA ASP A 43 -0.48 -2.81 11.82
C ASP A 43 -0.56 -1.82 10.64
N LEU A 44 0.59 -1.39 10.09
CA LEU A 44 0.63 -0.54 8.89
C LEU A 44 0.10 -1.25 7.64
N ASP A 45 0.34 -2.56 7.54
CA ASP A 45 -0.18 -3.37 6.44
C ASP A 45 -1.70 -3.50 6.52
N LEU A 46 -2.20 -3.77 7.73
CA LEU A 46 -3.63 -3.80 8.03
C LEU A 46 -4.30 -2.46 7.70
N GLY A 47 -3.68 -1.33 8.06
CA GLY A 47 -4.19 0.00 7.69
C GLY A 47 -4.37 0.16 6.18
N ARG A 48 -3.36 -0.23 5.38
CA ARG A 48 -3.46 -0.21 3.91
C ARG A 48 -4.57 -1.11 3.37
N TRP A 49 -4.83 -2.22 4.05
CA TRP A 49 -5.94 -3.13 3.75
C TRP A 49 -7.29 -2.45 3.96
N LEU A 50 -7.46 -1.83 5.13
CA LEU A 50 -8.69 -1.11 5.48
C LEU A 50 -8.91 0.14 4.60
N ASP A 51 -7.84 0.80 4.19
CA ASP A 51 -7.88 1.96 3.28
C ASP A 51 -8.15 1.57 1.81
N GLY A 52 -8.27 0.28 1.49
CA GLY A 52 -8.48 -0.19 0.11
C GLY A 52 -7.24 -0.04 -0.79
N GLY A 53 -6.05 0.13 -0.21
CA GLY A 53 -4.80 0.23 -0.96
C GLY A 53 -4.40 -1.06 -1.68
N TYR A 54 -4.97 -2.20 -1.27
CA TYR A 54 -4.88 -3.48 -1.97
C TYR A 54 -6.08 -3.67 -2.89
N ARG A 55 -6.01 -3.10 -4.11
CA ARG A 55 -7.00 -3.33 -5.17
C ARG A 55 -6.38 -4.01 -6.38
N ILE A 56 -7.14 -4.88 -7.02
CA ILE A 56 -6.78 -5.45 -8.32
C ILE A 56 -7.32 -4.49 -9.39
N PRO A 57 -6.46 -3.93 -10.26
CA PRO A 57 -6.95 -3.15 -11.38
C PRO A 57 -7.72 -4.08 -12.32
N THR A 58 -8.88 -3.61 -12.75
CA THR A 58 -9.71 -4.29 -13.72
C THR A 58 -9.75 -3.51 -15.03
N ALA A 59 -9.98 -4.23 -16.13
CA ALA A 59 -10.32 -3.65 -17.41
C ALA A 59 -11.84 -3.38 -17.54
N GLU A 60 -12.68 -3.77 -16.57
CA GLU A 60 -14.09 -3.38 -16.60
C GLU A 60 -14.21 -1.86 -16.51
N VAL A 61 -14.79 -1.27 -17.56
CA VAL A 61 -15.37 0.06 -17.44
C VAL A 61 -16.51 -0.04 -16.42
N PRO A 62 -16.72 0.96 -15.56
CA PRO A 62 -17.93 0.98 -14.74
C PRO A 62 -19.12 0.99 -15.69
N GLY A 63 -19.69 -0.18 -15.94
CA GLY A 63 -20.93 -0.32 -16.66
C GLY A 63 -21.99 0.23 -15.74
N TRP A 64 -22.56 1.38 -16.09
CA TRP A 64 -23.91 1.69 -15.66
C TRP A 64 -24.77 0.51 -16.09
N ASP A 65 -25.57 0.00 -15.14
CA ASP A 65 -26.66 -0.91 -15.46
C ASP A 65 -27.38 -0.37 -16.70
N ASP A 66 -27.60 -1.27 -17.65
CA ASP A 66 -28.21 -1.04 -18.94
C ASP A 66 -29.46 -0.15 -18.84
N ASP A 67 -29.29 1.12 -19.22
CA ASP A 67 -30.28 1.92 -19.93
C ASP A 67 -29.51 2.95 -20.80
N GLY A 68 -28.81 2.43 -21.82
CA GLY A 68 -28.48 3.16 -23.06
C GLY A 68 -27.38 4.23 -23.02
N GLU A 69 -26.21 3.87 -23.56
CA GLU A 69 -25.37 4.62 -24.52
C GLU A 69 -23.87 4.48 -24.23
N GLY A 70 -23.19 3.76 -25.13
CA GLY A 70 -21.77 3.49 -25.08
C GLY A 70 -20.90 4.70 -25.39
N GLY A 71 -20.11 5.14 -24.42
CA GLY A 71 -19.00 6.08 -24.60
C GLY A 71 -17.65 5.35 -24.77
N PRO A 72 -16.70 5.91 -25.56
CA PRO A 72 -15.57 5.16 -26.09
C PRO A 72 -14.51 4.87 -25.02
N GLY A 73 -14.02 3.63 -25.03
CA GLY A 73 -13.06 3.10 -24.07
C GLY A 73 -11.68 3.80 -24.06
N PRO A 74 -10.86 3.49 -23.04
CA PRO A 74 -9.61 4.19 -22.77
C PRO A 74 -8.59 3.98 -23.89
N LYS A 75 -7.97 5.07 -24.34
CA LYS A 75 -6.88 5.05 -25.32
C LYS A 75 -5.59 4.61 -24.63
N THR A 76 -4.93 3.66 -25.27
CA THR A 76 -3.58 3.12 -25.01
C THR A 76 -2.52 4.19 -24.85
#